data_AF-A0A2W1A4B8-F1
#
_entry.id   AF-A0A2W1A4B8-F1
#
_cell.length_a   1.000
_cell.length_b   1.000
_cell.length_c   1.000
_cell.angle_alpha   90.00
_cell.angle_beta   90.00
_cell.angle_gamma   90.00
#
_symmetry.space_group_name_H-M   'P 1'
#
loop_
_entity.id
_entity.type
_entity.pdbx_description
1 polymer ?
#
loop_
_entity_poly.entity_id
_entity_poly.type
_entity_poly.pdbx_seq_one_letter_code
_entity_poly.pdbx_strand_id
1 'polypeptide(L)'
;MIDINVDKKEISVVYEDLDVIGDQDTETFVLNLNFLEGLFPYYINIDKLIFYFSGRSFLVNGRSAMLPKLIVENESNNQLTLLVERENRFYIYLHDIK
;
A
#
# COMPACT_ATOMS: atom_id res chain seq x y z
N MET A 1 -14.44 -3.99 3.89
CA MET A 1 -15.44 -3.65 2.85
C MET A 1 -14.82 -2.64 1.92
N ILE A 2 -14.74 -2.95 0.63
CA ILE A 2 -14.05 -2.11 -0.35
C ILE A 2 -15.09 -1.36 -1.18
N ASP A 3 -15.05 -0.02 -1.12
CA ASP A 3 -15.88 0.86 -1.95
C ASP A 3 -15.02 1.53 -3.02
N ILE A 4 -15.53 1.59 -4.26
CA ILE A 4 -14.76 1.97 -5.45
C ILE A 4 -15.38 3.23 -6.07
N ASN A 5 -14.62 4.31 -6.08
CA ASN A 5 -14.98 5.53 -6.82
C ASN A 5 -14.17 5.62 -8.12
N VAL A 6 -14.77 5.11 -9.20
CA VAL A 6 -14.13 4.99 -10.53
C VAL A 6 -13.77 6.38 -11.10
N ASP A 7 -14.62 7.39 -10.89
CA ASP A 7 -14.41 8.74 -11.41
C ASP A 7 -13.21 9.44 -10.75
N LYS A 8 -12.92 9.11 -9.48
CA LYS A 8 -11.82 9.70 -8.72
C LYS A 8 -10.54 8.87 -8.70
N LYS A 9 -10.57 7.66 -9.28
CA LYS A 9 -9.50 6.66 -9.14
C LYS A 9 -9.13 6.47 -7.66
N GLU A 10 -10.14 6.39 -6.81
CA GLU A 10 -10.03 6.27 -5.36
C GLU A 10 -10.74 5.00 -4.91
N ILE A 11 -10.14 4.33 -3.92
CA ILE A 11 -10.78 3.24 -3.19
C ILE A 11 -10.83 3.56 -1.71
N SER A 12 -11.91 3.16 -1.05
CA SER A 12 -12.02 3.20 0.41
C SER A 12 -11.98 1.78 0.95
N VAL A 13 -11.13 1.54 1.93
CA VAL A 13 -10.95 0.26 2.60
C VAL A 13 -10.92 0.48 4.11
N VAL A 14 -11.15 -0.57 4.89
CA VAL A 14 -11.01 -0.53 6.36
C VAL A 14 -9.76 -1.30 6.78
N TYR A 15 -9.28 -1.10 8.01
CA TYR A 15 -8.08 -1.79 8.49
C TYR A 15 -8.21 -3.32 8.47
N GLU A 16 -9.42 -3.86 8.62
CA GLU A 16 -9.68 -5.31 8.54
C GLU A 16 -9.47 -5.90 7.14
N ASP A 17 -9.38 -5.07 6.10
CA ASP A 17 -9.06 -5.49 4.73
C ASP A 17 -7.54 -5.54 4.47
N LEU A 18 -6.71 -5.20 5.47
CA LEU A 18 -5.25 -5.12 5.34
C LEU A 18 -4.57 -6.32 6.00
N ASP A 19 -3.56 -6.84 5.32
CA ASP A 19 -2.56 -7.71 5.89
C ASP A 19 -1.41 -6.87 6.49
N VAL A 20 -0.64 -7.45 7.41
CA VAL A 20 0.60 -6.85 7.92
C VAL A 20 1.75 -7.77 7.56
N ILE A 21 2.78 -7.21 6.90
CA ILE A 21 4.05 -7.90 6.70
C ILE A 21 5.12 -7.24 7.55
N GLY A 22 5.99 -8.04 8.14
CA GLY A 22 7.10 -7.54 8.93
C GLY A 22 8.41 -8.23 8.60
N ASP A 23 9.50 -7.48 8.72
CA ASP A 23 10.86 -8.00 8.77
C ASP A 23 11.56 -7.42 9.99
N GLN A 24 11.89 -8.30 10.96
CA GLN A 24 12.56 -8.02 12.23
C GLN A 24 11.91 -6.89 13.06
N ASP A 25 12.21 -5.64 12.69
CA ASP A 25 11.89 -4.42 13.45
C ASP A 25 10.92 -3.47 12.70
N THR A 26 10.54 -3.81 11.46
CA THR A 26 9.70 -2.96 10.59
C THR A 26 8.44 -3.72 10.19
N GLU A 27 7.28 -3.12 10.41
CA GLU A 27 5.95 -3.64 10.06
C GLU A 27 5.27 -2.70 9.07
N THR A 28 4.72 -3.24 7.98
CA THR A 28 4.05 -2.45 6.96
C THR A 28 2.72 -3.08 6.55
N PHE A 29 1.70 -2.23 6.40
CA PHE A 29 0.39 -2.66 5.91
C PHE A 29 0.43 -3.00 4.42
N VAL A 30 -0.27 -4.07 4.07
CA VAL A 30 -0.45 -4.56 2.71
C VAL A 30 -1.93 -4.62 2.38
N LEU A 31 -2.32 -4.01 1.28
CA LEU A 31 -3.62 -4.15 0.66
C LEU A 31 -3.50 -5.02 -0.58
N ASN A 32 -4.15 -6.18 -0.60
CA ASN A 32 -4.21 -7.01 -1.78
C ASN A 32 -5.29 -6.49 -2.74
N LEU A 33 -4.92 -6.11 -3.97
CA LEU A 33 -5.86 -5.70 -5.02
C LEU A 33 -5.78 -6.60 -6.25
N ASN A 34 -5.22 -7.81 -6.13
CA ASN A 34 -5.13 -8.75 -7.26
C ASN A 34 -6.51 -9.17 -7.81
N PHE A 35 -7.57 -9.09 -6.99
CA PHE A 35 -8.94 -9.39 -7.43
C PHE A 35 -9.58 -8.25 -8.24
N LEU A 36 -8.99 -7.04 -8.25
CA LEU A 36 -9.58 -5.86 -8.87
C LEU A 36 -9.05 -5.67 -10.30
N GLU A 37 -9.81 -6.15 -11.27
CA GLU A 37 -9.46 -5.99 -12.69
C GLU A 37 -9.64 -4.53 -13.17
N GLY A 38 -8.68 -4.05 -13.98
CA GLY A 38 -8.79 -2.80 -14.73
C GLY A 38 -8.60 -1.48 -13.95
N LEU A 39 -8.87 -1.42 -12.64
CA LEU A 39 -8.73 -0.19 -11.86
C LEU A 39 -7.44 -0.16 -11.04
N PHE A 40 -6.55 0.78 -11.34
CA PHE A 40 -5.39 1.10 -10.50
C PHE A 40 -5.64 2.44 -9.79
N PRO A 41 -5.94 2.44 -8.48
CA PRO A 41 -6.30 3.65 -7.76
C PRO A 41 -5.08 4.57 -7.58
N TYR A 42 -5.26 5.88 -7.71
CA TYR A 42 -4.23 6.85 -7.31
C TYR A 42 -4.28 7.18 -5.83
N TYR A 43 -5.47 7.05 -5.22
CA TYR A 43 -5.70 7.33 -3.81
C TYR A 43 -6.38 6.16 -3.11
N ILE A 44 -5.97 5.91 -1.88
CA ILE A 44 -6.56 4.89 -1.00
C ILE A 44 -6.92 5.58 0.31
N ASN A 45 -8.18 5.49 0.69
CA ASN A 45 -8.68 5.99 1.96
C ASN A 45 -8.82 4.82 2.94
N ILE A 46 -8.18 4.94 4.09
CA ILE A 46 -8.22 3.97 5.19
C ILE A 46 -8.64 4.71 6.44
N ASP A 47 -9.90 4.58 6.86
CA ASP A 47 -10.43 5.21 8.07
C ASP A 47 -10.01 6.69 8.26
N LYS A 48 -10.18 7.48 7.20
CA LYS A 48 -9.86 8.92 7.09
C LYS A 48 -8.38 9.25 6.88
N LEU A 49 -7.49 8.26 6.84
CA LEU A 49 -6.12 8.43 6.36
C LEU A 49 -6.10 8.30 4.84
N ILE A 50 -5.47 9.25 4.16
CA ILE A 50 -5.37 9.25 2.70
C ILE A 50 -3.96 8.85 2.31
N PHE A 51 -3.86 7.85 1.46
CA PHE A 51 -2.61 7.39 0.89
C PHE A 51 -2.60 7.64 -0.62
N TYR A 52 -1.51 8.19 -1.16
CA TYR A 52 -1.37 8.45 -2.59
C TYR A 52 -0.30 7.56 -3.20
N PHE A 53 -0.50 7.16 -4.47
CA PHE A 53 0.49 6.38 -5.18
C PHE A 53 1.78 7.19 -5.41
N SER A 54 2.91 6.67 -4.94
CA SER A 54 4.21 7.34 -5.03
C SER A 54 4.88 7.29 -6.40
N GLY A 55 4.33 6.53 -7.36
CA GLY A 55 5.00 6.23 -8.63
C GLY A 55 6.02 5.09 -8.54
N ARG A 56 6.28 4.53 -7.34
CA ARG A 56 7.28 3.48 -7.10
C ARG A 56 6.64 2.13 -6.86
N SER A 57 7.35 1.08 -7.27
CA SER A 57 6.91 -0.31 -7.13
C SER A 57 8.06 -1.29 -7.26
N PHE A 58 7.90 -2.50 -6.73
CA PHE A 58 8.89 -3.57 -6.78
C PHE A 58 8.22 -4.94 -6.91
N LEU A 59 8.96 -5.94 -7.39
CA LEU A 59 8.44 -7.30 -7.58
C LEU A 59 8.22 -8.00 -6.24
N VAL A 60 7.13 -8.73 -6.14
CA VAL A 60 6.84 -9.70 -5.07
C VAL A 60 7.48 -11.01 -5.51
N ASN A 61 8.66 -11.38 -5.01
CA ASN A 61 9.14 -12.75 -5.15
C ASN A 61 10.22 -13.19 -4.14
N GLY A 62 9.93 -14.31 -3.45
CA GLY A 62 10.84 -15.13 -2.63
C GLY A 62 10.63 -15.00 -1.12
N ARG A 63 10.74 -16.11 -0.36
CA ARG A 63 10.72 -16.22 1.13
C ARG A 63 11.78 -15.35 1.86
N SER A 64 12.44 -14.43 1.16
CA SER A 64 13.54 -13.59 1.61
C SER A 64 13.60 -12.25 0.87
N ALA A 65 12.51 -11.81 0.24
CA ALA A 65 12.45 -10.47 -0.34
C ALA A 65 12.53 -9.45 0.80
N MET A 66 13.72 -8.90 1.04
CA MET A 66 13.89 -7.82 2.01
C MET A 66 12.96 -6.67 1.64
N LEU A 67 12.30 -6.09 2.64
CA LEU A 67 11.59 -4.84 2.46
C LEU A 67 12.57 -3.82 1.85
N PRO A 68 12.18 -3.11 0.78
CA PRO A 68 13.06 -2.11 0.19
C PRO A 68 13.53 -1.11 1.24
N LYS A 69 14.80 -0.71 1.19
CA LYS A 69 15.38 0.32 2.09
C LYS A 69 14.52 1.58 2.20
N LEU A 70 13.82 1.91 1.12
CA LEU A 70 12.88 3.02 1.07
C LEU A 70 11.78 2.94 2.15
N ILE A 71 11.27 1.74 2.47
CA ILE A 71 10.23 1.57 3.49
C ILE A 71 10.81 1.87 4.87
N VAL A 72 11.99 1.32 5.16
CA VAL A 72 12.72 1.57 6.41
C VAL A 72 13.05 3.06 6.56
N GLU A 73 13.50 3.70 5.46
CA GLU A 73 13.75 5.14 5.43
C GLU A 73 12.47 5.93 5.70
N ASN A 74 11.34 5.58 5.08
CA ASN A 74 10.06 6.24 5.33
C ASN A 74 9.63 6.12 6.79
N GLU A 75 9.69 4.92 7.37
CA GLU A 75 9.38 4.70 8.78
C GLU A 75 10.26 5.54 9.70
N SER A 76 11.58 5.58 9.45
CA SER A 76 12.50 6.40 10.24
C SER A 76 12.18 7.91 10.18
N ASN A 77 11.45 8.35 9.15
CA ASN A 77 10.98 9.71 8.96
C ASN A 77 9.53 9.92 9.42
N ASN A 78 8.93 8.98 10.14
CA ASN A 78 7.51 8.97 10.51
C ASN A 78 6.55 9.07 9.31
N GLN A 79 6.99 8.64 8.13
CA GLN A 79 6.17 8.59 6.92
C GLN A 79 5.51 7.23 6.81
N LEU A 80 4.20 7.18 7.07
CA LEU A 80 3.42 5.95 6.90
C LEU A 80 3.41 5.51 5.43
N THR A 81 3.68 4.22 5.24
CA THR A 81 3.72 3.56 3.95
C THR A 81 2.66 2.46 3.90
N LEU A 82 1.92 2.40 2.81
CA LEU A 82 1.00 1.32 2.47
C LEU A 82 1.55 0.62 1.22
N LEU A 83 1.61 -0.71 1.27
CA LEU A 83 1.91 -1.52 0.10
C LEU A 83 0.63 -2.01 -0.52
N VAL A 84 0.53 -1.92 -1.83
CA VAL A 84 -0.60 -2.46 -2.59
C VAL A 84 -0.10 -3.58 -3.47
N GLU A 85 -0.59 -4.79 -3.26
CA GLU A 85 -0.21 -5.95 -4.06
C GLU A 85 -1.09 -6.06 -5.30
N ARG A 86 -0.44 -6.14 -6.47
CA ARG A 86 -1.10 -6.43 -7.75
C ARG A 86 -0.12 -7.07 -8.72
N GLU A 87 -0.55 -8.12 -9.43
CA GLU A 87 0.20 -8.75 -10.52
C GLU A 87 1.65 -9.11 -10.13
N ASN A 88 1.82 -9.69 -8.93
CA ASN A 88 3.12 -10.01 -8.32
C ASN A 88 4.03 -8.78 -8.10
N ARG A 89 3.45 -7.60 -7.82
CA ARG A 89 4.18 -6.37 -7.52
C ARG A 89 3.58 -5.66 -6.32
N PHE A 90 4.44 -5.11 -5.48
CA PHE A 90 4.05 -4.16 -4.47
C PHE A 90 4.21 -2.75 -5.03
N TYR A 91 3.13 -1.98 -4.96
CA TYR A 91 3.07 -0.57 -5.29
C TYR A 91 3.08 0.24 -3.99
N ILE A 92 3.89 1.29 -3.95
CA ILE A 92 4.12 2.05 -2.72
C ILE A 92 3.17 3.24 -2.70
N TYR A 93 2.36 3.31 -1.66
CA TYR A 93 1.51 4.44 -1.35
C TYR A 93 2.00 5.12 -0.07
N LEU A 94 1.96 6.45 -0.05
CA LEU A 94 2.45 7.26 1.06
C LEU A 94 1.28 8.03 1.66
N HIS A 95 1.24 8.10 2.99
CA HIS A 95 0.24 8.91 3.68
C HIS A 95 0.40 10.39 3.34
N ASP A 96 -0.70 11.03 2.92
CA ASP A 96 -0.79 12.47 2.67
C ASP A 96 -0.97 13.20 4.00
N ILE A 97 0.10 13.80 4.50
CA ILE A 97 0.09 14.62 5.72
C ILE A 97 -0.45 16.01 5.33
N LYS A 98 -1.76 16.16 5.25
CA LYS A 98 -2.43 17.47 5.15
C LYS A 98 -3.13 17.83 6.44
#